data_AF-A0AAU6HJ49-F1
#
_entry.id   AF-A0AAU6HJ49-F1
#
_cell.length_a   1.000
_cell.length_b   1.000
_cell.length_c   1.000
_cell.angle_alpha   90.00
_cell.angle_beta   90.00
_cell.angle_gamma   90.00
#
_symmetry.space_group_name_H-M   'P 1'
#
loop_
_entity.id
_entity.type
_entity.pdbx_description
1 polymer ?
#
loop_
_entity_poly.entity_id
_entity_poly.type
_entity_poly.pdbx_seq_one_letter_code
_entity_poly.pdbx_strand_id
1 'polypeptide(L)'
;MEHKSLAECANVRYATAGRRGKRIHYSPLNDETLCGKVISEYLDVCDAVELLNHKGYDWCTPCGAAAEKRRDERLDALAASVAQQHADVDAHLAEIRQVAAEVDELVSEVAVWGAEVDAVCAPDEDTQQVAESGQQAEVEFDVAEIVEAIRKSSHRGMLIERARSDERGFGGVVAYYAYGLHSHEIAAVDWAQVRTALLSGDQSNRAAGEQHVVEGVVVEHAGTAKGCAPRDATHPDVAAAREALAGLAAATLTDHHDVSEPADDERDVRGYVINPRGHGRVALYWLEGGEIVRRDVMPHGPALDCLADRMKRRGWAVEKMLRSSQCVFAHRPAEDGTPAEELPAAPAELPAAADVDGTCLHGKHPRPDASGDPITWCARKQPNQSAGVWNDEGCALAVDCCVEAANDCAQYNVEAEAPAGAPEFEWALMCTEHEEQMLDACEECNAMPAEDRCKECAGTGCHWCHWTGEQQPEQAEADDEQTVVETELGESVEVVEQAAVVGGTWRGGWIASTPPPVGDELFDLDQGEGEQGALFE
;
A
#
# COMPACT_ATOMS: atom_id res chain seq x y z
N MET A 1 4.09 -31.63 -3.80
CA MET A 1 5.28 -30.84 -4.18
C MET A 1 5.83 -31.46 -5.44
N GLU A 2 5.75 -30.74 -6.56
CA GLU A 2 6.42 -31.20 -7.79
C GLU A 2 7.94 -31.18 -7.55
N HIS A 3 8.61 -32.27 -7.93
CA HIS A 3 10.07 -32.32 -7.87
C HIS A 3 10.63 -31.41 -8.96
N LYS A 4 11.25 -30.29 -8.55
CA LYS A 4 12.00 -29.43 -9.46
C LYS A 4 13.09 -30.24 -10.15
N SER A 5 13.21 -30.07 -11.45
CA SER A 5 14.28 -30.65 -12.26
C SER A 5 15.65 -30.14 -11.81
N LEU A 6 16.71 -30.90 -12.09
CA LEU A 6 18.08 -30.52 -11.74
C LEU A 6 18.48 -29.16 -12.33
N ALA A 7 17.94 -28.80 -13.50
CA ALA A 7 18.18 -27.50 -14.12
C ALA A 7 17.46 -26.34 -13.42
N GLU A 8 16.22 -26.55 -12.98
CA GLU A 8 15.49 -25.54 -12.19
C GLU A 8 16.19 -25.28 -10.86
N CYS A 9 16.68 -26.34 -10.23
CA CYS A 9 17.48 -26.21 -9.00
C CYS A 9 18.80 -25.48 -9.25
N ALA A 10 19.44 -25.69 -10.41
CA ALA A 10 20.70 -25.04 -10.76
C ALA A 10 20.56 -23.65 -11.43
N ASN A 11 19.34 -23.21 -11.78
CA ASN A 11 19.01 -21.97 -12.51
C ASN A 11 19.73 -21.80 -13.86
N VAL A 12 19.45 -22.70 -14.81
CA VAL A 12 20.27 -22.86 -16.01
C VAL A 12 19.40 -22.91 -17.25
N ARG A 13 19.98 -22.57 -18.41
CA ARG A 13 19.35 -22.73 -19.71
C ARG A 13 19.82 -24.02 -20.38
N TYR A 14 18.91 -24.64 -21.13
CA TYR A 14 19.20 -25.78 -21.96
C TYR A 14 19.56 -25.32 -23.36
N ALA A 15 20.57 -25.96 -23.94
CA ALA A 15 20.96 -25.74 -25.31
C ALA A 15 21.38 -27.05 -25.95
N THR A 16 21.24 -27.17 -27.26
CA THR A 16 21.98 -28.19 -28.00
C THR A 16 23.34 -27.62 -28.41
N ALA A 17 24.35 -28.49 -28.56
CA ALA A 17 25.68 -28.06 -29.05
C ALA A 17 26.25 -29.03 -30.09
N GLY A 18 26.90 -28.45 -31.10
CA GLY A 18 27.57 -29.16 -32.19
C GLY A 18 26.65 -29.61 -33.33
N ARG A 19 27.24 -29.87 -34.51
CA ARG A 19 26.55 -30.08 -35.81
C ARG A 19 25.50 -31.20 -35.87
N ARG A 20 25.37 -32.04 -34.86
CA ARG A 20 24.41 -33.16 -34.84
C ARG A 20 23.29 -32.99 -33.81
N GLY A 21 23.34 -31.98 -32.95
CA GLY A 21 22.30 -31.68 -31.96
C GLY A 21 21.98 -32.80 -30.95
N LYS A 22 22.74 -33.89 -30.90
CA LYS A 22 22.40 -35.13 -30.16
C LYS A 22 22.63 -35.09 -28.64
N ARG A 23 23.07 -33.97 -28.08
CA ARG A 23 23.33 -33.83 -26.65
C ARG A 23 22.81 -32.51 -26.16
N ILE A 24 22.26 -32.52 -24.96
CA ILE A 24 21.85 -31.32 -24.26
C ILE A 24 23.01 -30.84 -23.41
N HIS A 25 23.26 -29.55 -23.52
CA HIS A 25 24.30 -28.81 -22.86
C HIS A 25 23.68 -27.73 -21.99
N TYR A 26 24.40 -27.46 -20.91
CA TYR A 26 24.12 -26.40 -19.96
C TYR A 26 24.73 -25.09 -20.48
N SER A 27 24.05 -23.95 -20.32
CA SER A 27 24.60 -22.59 -20.54
C SER A 27 24.44 -21.70 -19.28
N PRO A 28 25.53 -21.16 -18.69
CA PRO A 28 25.54 -20.19 -17.61
C PRO A 28 25.45 -18.77 -18.17
N LEU A 29 24.27 -18.37 -18.64
CA LEU A 29 23.89 -16.98 -19.01
C LEU A 29 24.67 -16.27 -20.14
N ASN A 30 25.94 -16.61 -20.40
CA ASN A 30 26.83 -15.95 -21.36
C ASN A 30 27.09 -16.79 -22.62
N ASP A 31 26.13 -17.62 -23.04
CA ASP A 31 26.26 -18.51 -24.21
C ASP A 31 27.44 -19.52 -24.18
N GLU A 32 28.15 -19.64 -23.07
CA GLU A 32 29.30 -20.52 -22.91
C GLU A 32 28.89 -21.85 -22.28
N THR A 33 28.87 -22.96 -23.03
CA THR A 33 28.62 -24.24 -22.34
C THR A 33 29.76 -24.57 -21.38
N LEU A 34 29.45 -25.17 -20.22
CA LEU A 34 30.49 -25.55 -19.23
C LEU A 34 31.48 -26.60 -19.75
N CYS A 35 31.17 -27.25 -20.88
CA CYS A 35 32.08 -28.16 -21.57
C CYS A 35 32.90 -27.48 -22.69
N GLY A 36 32.78 -26.16 -22.87
CA GLY A 36 33.51 -25.35 -23.87
C GLY A 36 33.02 -25.52 -25.31
N LYS A 37 31.84 -26.10 -25.53
CA LYS A 37 31.23 -26.23 -26.86
C LYS A 37 30.35 -25.04 -27.21
N VAL A 38 30.37 -24.68 -28.49
CA VAL A 38 29.52 -23.64 -29.07
C VAL A 38 28.07 -24.10 -29.09
N ILE A 39 27.18 -23.25 -28.57
CA ILE A 39 25.73 -23.45 -28.60
C ILE A 39 25.23 -23.38 -30.04
N SER A 40 24.44 -24.36 -30.45
CA SER A 40 23.77 -24.35 -31.76
C SER A 40 22.36 -23.81 -31.68
N GLU A 41 21.64 -24.11 -30.60
CA GLU A 41 20.23 -23.73 -30.44
C GLU A 41 19.87 -23.74 -28.96
N TYR A 42 19.07 -22.76 -28.55
CA TYR A 42 18.48 -22.69 -27.22
C TYR A 42 17.17 -23.47 -27.18
N LEU A 43 16.97 -24.20 -26.09
CA LEU A 43 15.76 -24.97 -25.84
C LEU A 43 15.02 -24.36 -24.66
N ASP A 44 13.70 -24.30 -24.76
CA ASP A 44 12.89 -24.06 -23.58
C ASP A 44 12.87 -25.30 -22.66
N VAL A 45 12.29 -25.15 -21.47
CA VAL A 45 12.27 -26.21 -20.45
C VAL A 45 11.43 -27.41 -20.92
N CYS A 46 10.31 -27.16 -21.60
CA CYS A 46 9.42 -28.21 -22.08
C CYS A 46 10.11 -29.05 -23.17
N ASP A 47 10.75 -28.40 -24.12
CA ASP A 47 11.50 -29.03 -25.21
C ASP A 47 12.70 -29.82 -24.69
N ALA A 48 13.43 -29.26 -23.73
CA ALA A 48 14.54 -29.96 -23.09
C ALA A 48 14.05 -31.21 -22.34
N VAL A 49 12.95 -31.11 -21.60
CA VAL A 49 12.34 -32.24 -20.90
C VAL A 49 11.88 -33.31 -21.89
N GLU A 50 11.28 -32.93 -23.02
CA GLU A 50 10.88 -33.88 -24.06
C GLU A 50 12.09 -34.62 -24.64
N LEU A 51 13.17 -33.89 -24.94
CA LEU A 51 14.40 -34.46 -25.46
C LEU A 51 15.07 -35.43 -24.48
N LEU A 52 15.14 -35.07 -23.19
CA LEU A 52 15.70 -35.92 -22.14
C LEU A 52 14.86 -37.18 -21.93
N ASN A 53 13.55 -37.02 -21.73
CA ASN A 53 12.67 -38.10 -21.29
C ASN A 53 12.25 -39.03 -22.43
N HIS A 54 11.95 -38.49 -23.62
CA HIS A 54 11.35 -39.27 -24.71
C HIS A 54 12.37 -39.70 -25.76
N LYS A 55 13.38 -38.88 -26.04
CA LYS A 55 14.37 -39.18 -27.09
C LYS A 55 15.64 -39.84 -26.55
N GLY A 56 15.74 -40.00 -25.22
CA GLY A 56 16.87 -40.64 -24.54
C GLY A 56 18.15 -39.85 -24.69
N TYR A 57 18.04 -38.52 -24.79
CA TYR A 57 19.20 -37.66 -24.85
C TYR A 57 19.74 -37.51 -23.43
N ASP A 58 21.05 -37.70 -23.27
CA ASP A 58 21.70 -37.49 -21.99
C ASP A 58 22.44 -36.15 -21.99
N TRP A 59 22.60 -35.60 -20.79
CA TRP A 59 23.56 -34.55 -20.55
C TRP A 59 24.96 -35.04 -20.86
N CYS A 60 25.81 -34.16 -21.38
CA CYS A 60 27.23 -34.48 -21.39
C CYS A 60 27.74 -34.48 -19.94
N THR A 61 28.58 -35.48 -19.59
CA THR A 61 29.10 -35.68 -18.24
C THR A 61 29.66 -34.40 -17.58
N PRO A 62 30.43 -33.54 -18.28
CA PRO A 62 30.94 -32.30 -17.67
C PRO A 62 29.82 -31.30 -17.31
N CYS A 63 28.82 -31.13 -18.18
CA CYS A 63 27.69 -30.24 -17.89
C CYS A 63 26.83 -30.78 -16.74
N GLY A 64 26.65 -32.11 -16.66
CA GLY A 64 25.90 -32.72 -15.57
C GLY A 64 26.58 -32.57 -14.21
N ALA A 65 27.86 -32.91 -14.12
CA ALA A 65 28.63 -32.76 -12.88
C ALA A 65 28.64 -31.30 -12.38
N ALA A 66 28.71 -30.33 -13.31
CA ALA A 66 28.72 -28.93 -12.93
C ALA A 66 27.32 -28.40 -12.54
N ALA A 67 26.24 -28.92 -13.14
CA ALA A 67 24.88 -28.63 -12.70
C ALA A 67 24.61 -29.19 -11.28
N GLU A 68 25.07 -30.40 -10.98
CA GLU A 68 25.01 -30.99 -9.63
C GLU A 68 25.77 -30.14 -8.62
N LYS A 69 27.01 -29.75 -8.93
CA LYS A 69 27.80 -28.88 -8.06
C LYS A 69 27.09 -27.56 -7.74
N ARG A 70 26.51 -26.88 -8.74
CA ARG A 70 25.77 -25.63 -8.55
C ARG A 70 24.49 -25.83 -7.72
N ARG A 71 23.78 -26.93 -7.93
CA ARG A 71 22.64 -27.29 -7.09
C ARG A 71 23.08 -27.40 -5.63
N ASP A 72 24.16 -28.12 -5.36
CA ASP A 72 24.63 -28.37 -4.00
C ASP A 72 25.10 -27.06 -3.34
N GLU A 73 25.87 -26.23 -4.03
CA GLU A 73 26.25 -24.88 -3.56
C GLU A 73 25.02 -24.01 -3.24
N ARG A 74 23.96 -24.10 -4.04
CA ARG A 74 22.72 -23.37 -3.79
C ARG A 74 21.94 -23.93 -2.61
N LEU A 75 21.93 -25.25 -2.42
CA LEU A 75 21.32 -25.89 -1.26
C LEU A 75 22.07 -25.47 0.02
N ASP A 76 23.39 -25.41 -0.01
CA ASP A 76 24.21 -24.92 1.10
C ASP A 76 23.91 -23.44 1.41
N ALA A 77 23.82 -22.60 0.38
CA ALA A 77 23.45 -21.19 0.54
C ALA A 77 22.04 -21.01 1.12
N LEU A 78 21.07 -21.82 0.67
CA LEU A 78 19.71 -21.81 1.20
C LEU A 78 19.69 -22.30 2.66
N ALA A 79 20.44 -23.35 2.98
CA ALA A 79 20.56 -23.84 4.35
C ALA A 79 21.16 -22.79 5.29
N ALA A 80 22.19 -22.06 4.84
CA ALA A 80 22.77 -20.94 5.56
C ALA A 80 21.75 -19.80 5.77
N SER A 81 20.98 -19.46 4.73
CA SER A 81 19.92 -18.45 4.83
C SER A 81 18.82 -18.85 5.82
N VAL A 82 18.40 -20.13 5.82
CA VAL A 82 17.41 -20.64 6.78
C VAL A 82 17.96 -20.64 8.19
N ALA A 83 19.24 -21.00 8.38
CA ALA A 83 19.90 -20.92 9.68
C ALA A 83 19.95 -19.48 10.22
N GLN A 84 20.22 -18.49 9.36
CA GLN A 84 20.17 -17.07 9.74
C GLN A 84 18.75 -16.66 10.14
N GLN A 85 17.73 -17.01 9.34
CA GLN A 85 16.33 -16.71 9.68
C GLN A 85 15.90 -17.31 11.01
N HIS A 86 16.36 -18.52 11.34
CA HIS A 86 16.10 -19.13 12.65
C HIS A 86 16.79 -18.35 13.78
N ALA A 87 18.02 -17.88 13.58
CA ALA A 87 18.71 -17.05 14.57
C ALA A 87 17.99 -15.71 14.81
N ASP A 88 17.48 -15.08 13.74
CA ASP A 88 16.71 -13.83 13.85
C ASP A 88 15.39 -14.04 14.59
N VAL A 89 14.68 -15.16 14.33
CA VAL A 89 13.48 -15.54 15.07
C VAL A 89 13.77 -15.77 16.56
N ASP A 90 14.87 -16.45 16.88
CA ASP A 90 15.28 -16.67 18.27
C ASP A 90 15.62 -15.35 18.99
N ALA A 91 16.23 -14.39 18.29
CA ALA A 91 16.49 -13.05 18.81
C ALA A 91 15.19 -12.29 19.11
N HIS A 92 14.23 -12.26 18.18
CA HIS A 92 12.93 -11.63 18.41
C HIS A 92 12.12 -12.29 19.53
N LEU A 93 12.21 -13.62 19.67
CA LEU A 93 11.60 -14.31 20.80
C LEU A 93 12.25 -13.94 22.14
N ALA A 94 13.54 -13.56 22.16
CA ALA A 94 14.18 -13.04 23.36
C ALA A 94 13.68 -11.62 23.71
N GLU A 95 13.53 -10.74 22.71
CA GLU A 95 12.95 -9.39 22.88
C GLU A 95 11.51 -9.46 23.41
N ILE A 96 10.67 -10.32 22.84
CA ILE A 96 9.27 -10.50 23.32
C ILE A 96 9.24 -10.95 24.78
N ARG A 97 10.15 -11.84 25.20
CA ARG A 97 10.24 -12.26 26.60
C ARG A 97 10.69 -11.14 27.52
N GLN A 98 11.56 -10.25 27.06
CA GLN A 98 11.96 -9.07 27.83
C GLN A 98 10.78 -8.11 28.02
N VAL A 99 10.07 -7.78 26.94
CA VAL A 99 8.87 -6.92 27.02
C VAL A 99 7.81 -7.54 27.92
N ALA A 100 7.61 -8.86 27.87
CA ALA A 100 6.69 -9.53 28.78
C ALA A 100 7.08 -9.37 30.26
N ALA A 101 8.38 -9.40 30.59
CA ALA A 101 8.87 -9.16 31.94
C ALA A 101 8.66 -7.70 32.39
N GLU A 102 8.87 -6.73 31.49
CA GLU A 102 8.59 -5.30 31.75
C GLU A 102 7.09 -5.07 32.00
N VAL A 103 6.21 -5.75 31.25
CA VAL A 103 4.76 -5.70 31.48
C VAL A 103 4.39 -6.29 32.86
N ASP A 104 4.98 -7.42 33.25
CA ASP A 104 4.74 -8.02 34.58
C ASP A 104 5.18 -7.08 35.73
N GLU A 105 6.27 -6.34 35.55
CA GLU A 105 6.72 -5.30 36.48
C GLU A 105 5.70 -4.16 36.59
N LEU A 106 5.24 -3.61 35.46
CA LEU A 106 4.21 -2.55 35.43
C LEU A 106 2.89 -3.01 36.06
N VAL A 107 2.46 -4.25 35.80
CA VAL A 107 1.27 -4.84 36.43
C VAL A 107 1.42 -4.87 37.95
N SER A 108 2.63 -5.18 38.44
CA SER A 108 2.93 -5.18 39.88
C SER A 108 2.89 -3.77 40.48
N GLU A 109 3.43 -2.77 39.77
CA GLU A 109 3.36 -1.35 40.18
C GLU A 109 1.90 -0.85 40.26
N VAL A 110 1.09 -1.17 39.25
CA VAL A 110 -0.35 -0.82 39.24
C VAL A 110 -1.09 -1.46 40.40
N ALA A 111 -0.76 -2.70 40.76
CA ALA A 111 -1.36 -3.38 41.91
C ALA A 111 -1.00 -2.69 43.25
N VAL A 112 0.25 -2.23 43.42
CA VAL A 112 0.67 -1.45 44.59
C VAL A 112 -0.09 -0.14 44.66
N TRP A 113 -0.16 0.59 43.55
CA TRP A 113 -0.89 1.85 43.48
C TRP A 113 -2.39 1.67 43.78
N GLY A 114 -3.00 0.60 43.27
CA GLY A 114 -4.39 0.24 43.60
C GLY A 114 -4.60 0.03 45.10
N ALA A 115 -3.68 -0.67 45.77
CA ALA A 115 -3.74 -0.87 47.22
C ALA A 115 -3.55 0.44 48.02
N GLU A 116 -2.71 1.36 47.54
CA GLU A 116 -2.55 2.69 48.14
C GLU A 116 -3.83 3.53 48.01
N VAL A 117 -4.48 3.50 46.84
CA VAL A 117 -5.76 4.18 46.62
C VAL A 117 -6.84 3.60 47.54
N ASP A 118 -6.94 2.27 47.63
CA ASP A 118 -7.88 1.60 48.53
C ASP A 118 -7.64 2.00 49.99
N ALA A 119 -6.38 2.12 50.42
CA ALA A 119 -6.03 2.56 51.78
C ALA A 119 -6.43 4.03 52.06
N VAL A 120 -6.33 4.91 51.06
CA VAL A 120 -6.77 6.32 51.18
C VAL A 120 -8.28 6.45 51.14
N CYS A 121 -8.96 5.61 50.35
CA CYS A 121 -10.43 5.62 50.21
C CYS A 121 -11.15 4.80 51.28
N ALA A 122 -10.44 4.03 52.10
CA ALA A 122 -11.03 3.33 53.24
C ALA A 122 -11.68 4.37 54.17
N PRO A 123 -12.97 4.23 54.49
CA PRO A 123 -13.62 5.13 55.43
C PRO A 123 -12.90 5.03 56.78
N ASP A 124 -12.65 6.17 57.43
CA ASP A 124 -12.17 6.14 58.80
C ASP A 124 -13.24 5.54 59.74
N GLU A 125 -12.80 5.03 60.90
CA GLU A 125 -13.69 4.37 61.87
C GLU A 125 -14.86 5.29 62.30
N ASP A 126 -14.65 6.61 62.28
CA ASP A 126 -15.66 7.61 62.61
C ASP A 126 -16.74 7.73 61.51
N THR A 127 -16.35 7.72 60.23
CA THR A 127 -17.29 7.72 59.09
C THR A 127 -18.10 6.43 59.02
N GLN A 128 -17.48 5.30 59.38
CA GLN A 128 -18.14 4.00 59.45
C GLN A 128 -19.17 3.96 60.59
N GLN A 129 -18.88 4.58 61.73
CA GLN A 129 -19.81 4.68 62.87
C GLN A 129 -21.01 5.60 62.57
N VAL A 130 -20.82 6.66 61.78
CA VAL A 130 -21.91 7.52 61.31
C VAL A 130 -22.82 6.79 60.33
N ALA A 131 -22.26 6.00 59.40
CA ALA A 131 -23.03 5.18 58.45
C ALA A 131 -23.87 4.09 59.15
N GLU A 132 -23.36 3.48 60.22
CA GLU A 132 -24.09 2.47 61.00
C GLU A 132 -25.16 3.06 61.93
N SER A 133 -25.03 4.34 62.33
CA SER A 133 -25.97 5.00 63.26
C SER A 133 -27.33 5.37 62.66
N GLY A 134 -27.53 5.23 61.34
CA GLY A 134 -28.84 5.21 60.70
C GLY A 134 -29.72 6.46 60.89
N GLN A 135 -29.15 7.60 61.29
CA GLN A 135 -29.88 8.87 61.27
C GLN A 135 -29.78 9.48 59.86
N GLN A 136 -30.66 9.03 58.98
CA GLN A 136 -30.98 9.73 57.74
C GLN A 136 -31.62 11.08 58.10
N ALA A 137 -30.79 12.13 58.19
CA ALA A 137 -31.26 13.46 57.88
C ALA A 137 -31.39 13.51 56.36
N GLU A 138 -32.63 13.54 55.85
CA GLU A 138 -32.91 13.91 54.46
C GLU A 138 -32.44 15.35 54.26
N VAL A 139 -31.19 15.52 53.85
CA VAL A 139 -30.71 16.77 53.26
C VAL A 139 -30.96 16.64 51.78
N GLU A 140 -32.03 17.28 51.32
CA GLU A 140 -32.36 17.40 49.91
C GLU A 140 -31.32 18.30 49.25
N PHE A 141 -30.27 17.69 48.69
CA PHE A 141 -29.27 18.40 47.89
C PHE A 141 -29.79 18.60 46.47
N ASP A 142 -29.75 19.86 46.00
CA ASP A 142 -30.02 20.16 44.61
C ASP A 142 -28.86 19.65 43.73
N VAL A 143 -29.11 18.52 43.07
CA VAL A 143 -28.17 17.86 42.16
C VAL A 143 -27.68 18.81 41.07
N ALA A 144 -28.49 19.79 40.65
CA ALA A 144 -28.10 20.77 39.65
C ALA A 144 -27.00 21.70 40.18
N GLU A 145 -27.06 22.09 41.45
CA GLU A 145 -26.06 22.98 42.06
C GLU A 145 -24.71 22.27 42.24
N ILE A 146 -24.74 20.96 42.57
CA ILE A 146 -23.55 20.11 42.66
C ILE A 146 -22.91 19.91 41.27
N VAL A 147 -23.71 19.62 40.24
CA VAL A 147 -23.20 19.44 38.87
C VAL A 147 -22.62 20.74 38.31
N GLU A 148 -23.22 21.89 38.62
CA GLU A 148 -22.73 23.21 38.23
C GLU A 148 -21.42 23.57 38.95
N ALA A 149 -21.28 23.21 40.22
CA ALA A 149 -20.05 23.39 40.99
C ALA A 149 -18.90 22.51 40.47
N ILE A 150 -19.21 21.26 40.08
CA ILE A 150 -18.25 20.35 39.43
C ILE A 150 -17.84 20.91 38.05
N ARG A 151 -18.78 21.36 37.22
CA ARG A 151 -18.48 21.99 35.91
C ARG A 151 -17.59 23.22 36.04
N LYS A 152 -17.91 24.14 36.96
CA LYS A 152 -17.09 25.35 37.21
C LYS A 152 -15.69 25.01 37.72
N SER A 153 -15.53 23.91 38.45
CA SER A 153 -14.23 23.44 38.95
C SER A 153 -13.43 22.69 37.88
N SER A 154 -14.06 21.88 37.03
CA SER A 154 -13.42 21.20 35.90
C SER A 154 -12.92 22.19 34.85
N HIS A 155 -13.67 23.26 34.56
CA HIS A 155 -13.25 24.31 33.63
C HIS A 155 -12.05 25.13 34.16
N ARG A 156 -11.92 25.23 35.49
CA ARG A 156 -10.79 25.87 36.17
C ARG A 156 -9.57 24.94 36.27
N GLY A 157 -9.79 23.63 36.39
CA GLY A 157 -8.75 22.59 36.36
C GLY A 157 -8.10 22.44 34.98
N MET A 158 -8.91 22.46 33.91
CA MET A 158 -8.42 22.36 32.52
C MET A 158 -7.53 23.55 32.12
N LEU A 159 -7.79 24.74 32.67
CA LEU A 159 -6.94 25.93 32.49
C LEU A 159 -5.63 25.88 33.27
N ILE A 160 -5.57 25.11 34.36
CA ILE A 160 -4.34 24.89 35.14
C ILE A 160 -3.48 23.78 34.52
N GLU A 161 -4.09 22.77 33.90
CA GLU A 161 -3.35 21.72 33.17
C GLU A 161 -2.69 22.22 31.87
N ARG A 162 -3.34 23.13 31.14
CA ARG A 162 -2.71 23.76 29.96
C ARG A 162 -1.46 24.60 30.32
N ALA A 163 -1.32 24.99 31.59
CA ALA A 163 -0.14 25.68 32.10
C ALA A 163 0.93 24.74 32.72
N ARG A 164 0.65 23.43 32.85
CA ARG A 164 1.56 22.43 33.44
C ARG A 164 1.99 21.30 32.49
N SER A 165 1.41 21.23 31.29
CA SER A 165 1.71 20.25 30.24
C SER A 165 3.11 20.38 29.59
N ASP A 166 4.10 20.98 30.25
CA ASP A 166 5.49 20.99 29.76
C ASP A 166 6.43 20.09 30.57
N GLU A 167 6.06 19.55 31.75
CA GLU A 167 6.94 18.61 32.46
C GLU A 167 6.16 17.51 33.22
N ARG A 168 6.21 16.29 32.66
CA ARG A 168 5.98 14.95 33.25
C ARG A 168 4.65 14.63 33.95
N GLY A 169 4.07 13.49 33.53
CA GLY A 169 3.45 12.51 34.44
C GLY A 169 1.93 12.64 34.66
N PHE A 170 1.16 11.88 33.87
CA PHE A 170 -0.27 11.67 34.02
C PHE A 170 -0.55 10.74 35.22
N GLY A 171 -0.82 11.29 36.41
CA GLY A 171 -1.08 10.46 37.60
C GLY A 171 -1.71 11.12 38.83
N GLY A 172 -2.08 12.41 38.77
CA GLY A 172 -2.43 13.18 39.99
C GLY A 172 -3.89 13.62 40.14
N VAL A 173 -4.79 13.36 39.19
CA VAL A 173 -6.03 14.15 39.09
C VAL A 173 -7.15 13.66 40.03
N VAL A 174 -7.15 12.41 40.50
CA VAL A 174 -8.26 11.91 41.36
C VAL A 174 -8.02 12.20 42.86
N ALA A 175 -6.77 12.18 43.33
CA ALA A 175 -6.47 12.38 44.75
C ALA A 175 -6.52 13.84 45.22
N TYR A 176 -6.31 14.82 44.33
CA TYR A 176 -6.24 16.24 44.72
C TYR A 176 -7.61 16.89 44.96
N TYR A 177 -8.70 16.30 44.45
CA TYR A 177 -10.06 16.84 44.62
C TYR A 177 -10.74 16.42 45.94
N ALA A 178 -10.26 15.35 46.58
CA ALA A 178 -10.79 14.92 47.89
C ALA A 178 -10.28 15.79 49.06
N TYR A 179 -9.11 16.41 48.94
CA TYR A 179 -8.49 17.20 50.02
C TYR A 179 -8.89 18.69 50.05
N GLY A 180 -9.59 19.20 49.02
CA GLY A 180 -9.92 20.63 48.88
C GLY A 180 -11.26 21.08 49.46
N LEU A 181 -12.16 20.16 49.80
CA LEU A 181 -13.44 20.47 50.42
C LEU A 181 -13.33 20.19 51.92
N HIS A 182 -13.37 21.25 52.73
CA HIS A 182 -13.44 21.18 54.18
C HIS A 182 -14.62 20.31 54.66
N SER A 183 -14.31 19.05 54.95
CA SER A 183 -14.47 18.31 56.22
C SER A 183 -15.72 18.40 57.10
N HIS A 184 -16.80 19.11 56.78
CA HIS A 184 -18.08 18.89 57.47
C HIS A 184 -19.23 19.12 56.48
N GLU A 185 -20.16 18.15 56.37
CA GLU A 185 -21.40 18.18 55.56
C GLU A 185 -21.36 17.57 54.13
N ILE A 186 -20.65 16.46 53.90
CA ILE A 186 -20.97 15.57 52.77
C ILE A 186 -21.10 14.14 53.29
N ALA A 187 -22.16 13.88 54.05
CA ALA A 187 -22.65 12.53 54.26
C ALA A 187 -23.83 12.30 53.30
N ALA A 188 -23.76 11.21 52.54
CA ALA A 188 -24.82 10.69 51.65
C ALA A 188 -25.01 11.35 50.27
N VAL A 189 -23.95 11.48 49.46
CA VAL A 189 -24.11 11.56 48.00
C VAL A 189 -24.13 10.15 47.43
N ASP A 190 -25.28 9.74 46.89
CA ASP A 190 -25.40 8.49 46.13
C ASP A 190 -24.73 8.65 44.75
N TRP A 191 -23.49 8.17 44.64
CA TRP A 191 -22.70 8.22 43.42
C TRP A 191 -23.30 7.46 42.24
N ALA A 192 -24.20 6.49 42.48
CA ALA A 192 -24.93 5.83 41.41
C ALA A 192 -25.92 6.81 40.75
N GLN A 193 -26.59 7.64 41.56
CA GLN A 193 -27.52 8.67 41.10
C GLN A 193 -26.81 9.80 40.32
N VAL A 194 -25.63 10.23 40.79
CA VAL A 194 -24.80 11.22 40.08
C VAL A 194 -24.32 10.68 38.73
N ARG A 195 -23.91 9.40 38.68
CA ARG A 195 -23.52 8.74 37.43
C ARG A 195 -24.71 8.65 36.45
N THR A 196 -25.91 8.33 36.92
CA THR A 196 -27.11 8.30 36.07
C THR A 196 -27.52 9.69 35.57
N ALA A 197 -27.40 10.74 36.38
CA ALA A 197 -27.70 12.13 36.00
C ALA A 197 -26.72 12.66 34.94
N LEU A 198 -25.42 12.34 35.05
CA LEU A 198 -24.41 12.72 34.05
C LEU A 198 -24.64 12.05 32.69
N LEU A 199 -25.12 10.80 32.69
CA LEU A 199 -25.41 10.06 31.47
C LEU A 199 -26.76 10.42 30.83
N SER A 200 -27.67 11.05 31.57
CA SER A 200 -29.01 11.45 31.08
C SER A 200 -29.12 12.93 30.71
N GLY A 201 -28.26 13.80 31.27
CA GLY A 201 -28.23 15.24 30.98
C GLY A 201 -27.86 15.62 29.54
N ASP A 202 -27.36 14.68 28.74
CA ASP A 202 -26.99 14.90 27.34
C ASP A 202 -28.21 14.89 26.38
N GLN A 203 -29.37 14.39 26.85
CA GLN A 203 -30.59 14.33 26.02
C GLN A 203 -31.49 15.57 26.15
N SER A 204 -31.35 16.39 27.19
CA SER A 204 -32.33 17.44 27.52
C SER A 204 -32.02 18.83 26.91
N ASN A 205 -30.86 19.03 26.30
CA ASN A 205 -30.42 20.35 25.80
C ASN A 205 -30.75 20.66 24.33
N ARG A 206 -31.64 19.90 23.68
CA ARG A 206 -32.03 20.13 22.27
C ARG A 206 -33.38 20.84 22.04
N ALA A 207 -34.02 21.38 23.07
CA ALA A 207 -35.33 22.03 22.90
C ALA A 207 -35.36 23.48 23.40
N ALA A 208 -34.90 24.44 22.58
CA ALA A 208 -35.45 25.79 22.44
C ALA A 208 -34.61 26.65 21.47
N GLY A 209 -34.99 26.65 20.19
CA GLY A 209 -34.49 27.59 19.19
C GLY A 209 -35.12 27.27 17.83
N GLU A 210 -35.98 28.16 17.34
CA GLU A 210 -36.63 28.05 16.03
C GLU A 210 -35.58 28.04 14.91
N GLN A 211 -35.23 26.85 14.42
CA GLN A 211 -34.59 26.65 13.13
C GLN A 211 -35.42 25.61 12.36
N HIS A 212 -35.70 25.93 11.11
CA HIS A 212 -36.44 25.07 10.20
C HIS A 212 -35.75 23.70 10.08
N VAL A 213 -36.45 22.66 10.53
CA VAL A 213 -36.04 21.26 10.38
C VAL A 213 -36.11 20.89 8.90
N VAL A 214 -34.95 20.78 8.26
CA VAL A 214 -34.79 19.84 7.15
C VAL A 214 -34.67 18.47 7.82
N GLU A 215 -35.55 17.52 7.46
CA GLU A 215 -35.46 16.12 7.88
C GLU A 215 -34.15 15.51 7.36
N GLY A 216 -33.05 15.77 8.06
CA GLY A 216 -31.79 15.07 7.89
C GLY A 216 -31.88 13.75 8.63
N VAL A 217 -31.93 12.64 7.88
CA VAL A 217 -31.69 11.31 8.42
C VAL A 217 -30.24 11.31 8.93
N VAL A 218 -30.05 11.30 10.25
CA VAL A 218 -28.76 10.99 10.84
C VAL A 218 -28.55 9.49 10.62
N VAL A 219 -27.79 9.12 9.61
CA VAL A 219 -27.36 7.74 9.42
C VAL A 219 -26.10 7.55 10.26
N GLU A 220 -26.20 6.75 11.33
CA GLU A 220 -25.04 6.26 12.07
C GLU A 220 -24.20 5.36 11.15
N HIS A 221 -23.14 5.91 10.54
CA HIS A 221 -22.18 5.18 9.70
C HIS A 221 -20.91 4.77 10.47
N ALA A 222 -21.01 4.48 11.77
CA ALA A 222 -19.89 3.95 12.56
C ALA A 222 -19.84 2.41 12.52
N GLY A 223 -20.09 1.82 11.35
CA GLY A 223 -20.03 0.36 11.17
C GLY A 223 -18.60 -0.11 10.95
N THR A 224 -18.22 -1.23 11.57
CA THR A 224 -17.07 -2.02 11.12
C THR A 224 -17.57 -3.25 10.37
N ALA A 225 -16.87 -3.66 9.32
CA ALA A 225 -17.19 -4.87 8.57
C ALA A 225 -15.95 -5.73 8.33
N LYS A 226 -16.14 -7.05 8.32
CA LYS A 226 -15.06 -8.02 8.09
C LYS A 226 -14.98 -8.41 6.62
N GLY A 227 -13.85 -8.10 5.99
CA GLY A 227 -13.47 -8.52 4.66
C GLY A 227 -14.07 -7.69 3.53
N CYS A 228 -14.65 -6.52 3.82
CA CYS A 228 -15.20 -5.56 2.87
C CYS A 228 -15.46 -4.22 3.59
N ALA A 229 -15.70 -3.15 2.83
CA ALA A 229 -16.21 -1.91 3.41
C ALA A 229 -17.63 -2.14 4.00
N PRO A 230 -18.02 -1.45 5.09
CA PRO A 230 -19.34 -1.59 5.68
C PRO A 230 -20.49 -1.36 4.69
N ARG A 231 -20.38 -0.37 3.81
CA ARG A 231 -21.35 -0.13 2.72
C ARG A 231 -21.57 -1.33 1.78
N ASP A 232 -20.56 -2.19 1.63
CA ASP A 232 -20.58 -3.33 0.71
C ASP A 232 -20.92 -4.66 1.43
N ALA A 233 -21.12 -4.64 2.75
CA ALA A 233 -21.29 -5.85 3.57
C ALA A 233 -22.52 -6.69 3.19
N THR A 234 -23.54 -6.07 2.58
CA THR A 234 -24.76 -6.74 2.11
C THR A 234 -24.75 -7.07 0.61
N HIS A 235 -23.68 -6.71 -0.13
CA HIS A 235 -23.60 -6.96 -1.55
C HIS A 235 -23.55 -8.48 -1.84
N PRO A 236 -24.38 -9.03 -2.74
CA PRO A 236 -24.48 -10.48 -2.95
C PRO A 236 -23.14 -11.10 -3.40
N ASP A 237 -22.38 -10.42 -4.27
CA ASP A 237 -21.08 -10.91 -4.72
C ASP A 237 -20.02 -10.89 -3.62
N VAL A 238 -20.10 -9.93 -2.67
CA VAL A 238 -19.22 -9.88 -1.51
C VAL A 238 -19.53 -11.04 -0.57
N ALA A 239 -20.81 -11.30 -0.29
CA ALA A 239 -21.23 -12.43 0.53
C ALA A 239 -20.75 -13.78 -0.07
N ALA A 240 -20.94 -13.98 -1.37
CA ALA A 240 -20.49 -15.18 -2.08
C ALA A 240 -18.95 -15.32 -2.09
N ALA A 241 -18.22 -14.24 -2.30
CA ALA A 241 -16.75 -14.25 -2.25
C ALA A 241 -16.24 -14.54 -0.83
N ARG A 242 -16.86 -13.97 0.20
CA ARG A 242 -16.52 -14.26 1.61
C ARG A 242 -16.72 -15.74 1.94
N GLU A 243 -17.78 -16.36 1.45
CA GLU A 243 -18.02 -17.80 1.61
C GLU A 243 -16.92 -18.63 0.92
N ALA A 244 -16.51 -18.24 -0.28
CA ALA A 244 -15.43 -18.90 -1.01
C ALA A 244 -14.08 -18.82 -0.26
N LEU A 245 -13.82 -17.70 0.41
CA LEU A 245 -12.61 -17.44 1.20
C LEU A 245 -12.68 -17.93 2.65
N ALA A 246 -13.76 -18.59 3.07
CA ALA A 246 -13.94 -19.04 4.44
C ALA A 246 -12.69 -19.78 4.98
N GLY A 247 -12.26 -19.39 6.19
CA GLY A 247 -11.05 -19.90 6.85
C GLY A 247 -9.78 -19.09 6.60
N LEU A 248 -9.81 -18.07 5.72
CA LEU A 248 -8.76 -17.05 5.66
C LEU A 248 -9.11 -15.88 6.60
N ALA A 249 -8.09 -15.16 7.08
CA ALA A 249 -8.29 -13.98 7.91
C ALA A 249 -8.88 -12.83 7.07
N ALA A 250 -10.04 -12.32 7.49
CA ALA A 250 -10.68 -11.16 6.88
C ALA A 250 -10.24 -9.89 7.62
N ALA A 251 -9.80 -8.87 6.88
CA ALA A 251 -9.48 -7.57 7.46
C ALA A 251 -10.74 -6.93 8.05
N THR A 252 -10.63 -6.19 9.15
CA THR A 252 -11.78 -5.44 9.71
C THR A 252 -11.62 -3.99 9.29
N LEU A 253 -12.60 -3.46 8.56
CA LEU A 253 -12.56 -2.12 7.97
C LEU A 253 -13.65 -1.23 8.55
N THR A 254 -13.33 0.06 8.65
CA THR A 254 -14.30 1.15 8.87
C THR A 254 -14.77 1.70 7.50
N ASP A 255 -15.81 2.53 7.47
CA ASP A 255 -16.23 3.23 6.25
C ASP A 255 -15.21 4.31 5.80
N HIS A 256 -14.25 4.65 6.66
CA HIS A 256 -13.24 5.70 6.44
C HIS A 256 -11.83 5.16 6.21
N HIS A 257 -11.67 3.84 6.09
CA HIS A 257 -10.36 3.25 5.89
C HIS A 257 -9.74 3.71 4.56
N ASP A 258 -8.64 4.45 4.65
CA ASP A 258 -7.81 4.82 3.51
C ASP A 258 -6.70 3.79 3.36
N VAL A 259 -6.74 3.04 2.26
CA VAL A 259 -5.77 1.97 1.97
C VAL A 259 -4.40 2.49 1.52
N SER A 260 -4.30 3.77 1.15
CA SER A 260 -3.06 4.42 0.74
C SER A 260 -2.37 5.09 1.92
N GLU A 261 -3.16 5.62 2.86
CA GLU A 261 -2.69 6.30 4.08
C GLU A 261 -3.49 5.81 5.30
N PRO A 262 -3.28 4.56 5.76
CA PRO A 262 -4.03 4.03 6.89
C PRO A 262 -3.75 4.85 8.15
N ALA A 263 -4.80 5.12 8.92
CA ALA A 263 -4.67 5.81 10.19
C ALA A 263 -3.82 4.99 11.18
N ASP A 264 -3.22 5.64 12.18
CA ASP A 264 -2.35 4.97 13.15
C ASP A 264 -3.05 3.81 13.89
N ASP A 265 -4.36 3.90 14.12
CA ASP A 265 -5.19 2.86 14.72
C ASP A 265 -5.61 1.74 13.74
N GLU A 266 -5.35 1.90 12.45
CA GLU A 266 -5.63 0.93 11.40
C GLU A 266 -4.37 0.12 10.99
N ARG A 267 -3.21 0.41 11.59
CA ARG A 267 -1.94 -0.29 11.31
C ARG A 267 -1.94 -1.75 11.73
N ASP A 268 -2.84 -2.18 12.60
CA ASP A 268 -2.98 -3.60 12.95
C ASP A 268 -3.94 -4.36 12.00
N VAL A 269 -4.53 -3.67 11.01
CA VAL A 269 -5.46 -4.28 10.07
C VAL A 269 -4.71 -5.21 9.13
N ARG A 270 -5.10 -6.49 9.17
CA ARG A 270 -4.53 -7.55 8.35
C ARG A 270 -5.59 -8.51 7.83
N GLY A 271 -5.45 -8.90 6.57
CA GLY A 271 -6.28 -9.94 5.95
C GLY A 271 -6.84 -9.53 4.60
N TYR A 272 -7.73 -10.34 4.05
CA TYR A 272 -8.33 -10.04 2.75
C TYR A 272 -9.43 -8.97 2.85
N VAL A 273 -9.60 -8.21 1.77
CA VAL A 273 -10.70 -7.26 1.55
C VAL A 273 -11.31 -7.53 0.18
N ILE A 274 -12.63 -7.50 0.10
CA ILE A 274 -13.40 -7.69 -1.13
C ILE A 274 -14.08 -6.36 -1.48
N ASN A 275 -13.88 -5.91 -2.71
CA ASN A 275 -14.55 -4.76 -3.29
C ASN A 275 -15.39 -5.22 -4.51
N PRO A 276 -16.72 -5.09 -4.48
CA PRO A 276 -17.56 -5.48 -5.61
C PRO A 276 -17.34 -4.57 -6.81
N ARG A 277 -17.21 -5.15 -8.02
CA ARG A 277 -17.07 -4.41 -9.28
C ARG A 277 -18.31 -4.53 -10.18
N GLY A 278 -19.40 -5.08 -9.64
CA GLY A 278 -20.65 -5.35 -10.36
C GLY A 278 -20.56 -6.60 -11.25
N HIS A 279 -21.72 -7.02 -11.79
CA HIS A 279 -21.85 -8.12 -12.75
C HIS A 279 -21.21 -9.45 -12.29
N GLY A 280 -21.21 -9.76 -10.99
CA GLY A 280 -20.57 -10.97 -10.48
C GLY A 280 -19.04 -10.87 -10.34
N ARG A 281 -18.44 -9.73 -10.68
CA ARG A 281 -16.99 -9.50 -10.58
C ARG A 281 -16.64 -8.87 -9.23
N VAL A 282 -15.60 -9.37 -8.59
CA VAL A 282 -15.02 -8.81 -7.36
C VAL A 282 -13.53 -8.58 -7.51
N ALA A 283 -13.04 -7.53 -6.86
CA ALA A 283 -11.61 -7.30 -6.65
C ALA A 283 -11.24 -7.72 -5.21
N LEU A 284 -10.22 -8.55 -5.08
CA LEU A 284 -9.74 -9.09 -3.80
C LEU A 284 -8.36 -8.52 -3.49
N TYR A 285 -8.24 -7.81 -2.39
CA TYR A 285 -6.99 -7.23 -1.90
C TYR A 285 -6.51 -8.02 -0.69
N TRP A 286 -5.21 -7.96 -0.42
CA TRP A 286 -4.63 -8.39 0.86
C TRP A 286 -4.04 -7.17 1.55
N LEU A 287 -4.49 -6.91 2.78
CA LEU A 287 -3.97 -5.84 3.62
C LEU A 287 -2.95 -6.37 4.62
N GLU A 288 -1.86 -5.62 4.78
CA GLU A 288 -0.87 -5.79 5.82
C GLU A 288 -0.50 -4.39 6.33
N GLY A 289 -0.68 -4.13 7.63
CA GLY A 289 -0.45 -2.78 8.12
C GLY A 289 -1.56 -1.78 7.78
N GLY A 290 -2.74 -2.25 7.36
CA GLY A 290 -3.77 -1.42 6.72
C GLY A 290 -3.51 -1.10 5.24
N GLU A 291 -2.31 -1.38 4.71
CA GLU A 291 -1.94 -1.05 3.33
C GLU A 291 -2.18 -2.21 2.36
N ILE A 292 -2.49 -1.90 1.09
CA ILE A 292 -2.59 -2.91 0.03
C ILE A 292 -1.20 -3.46 -0.32
N VAL A 293 -1.06 -4.79 -0.21
CA VAL A 293 0.15 -5.49 -0.63
C VAL A 293 0.11 -5.81 -2.12
N ARG A 294 1.16 -5.42 -2.84
CA ARG A 294 1.40 -5.84 -4.23
C ARG A 294 1.94 -7.27 -4.31
N ARG A 295 1.61 -7.97 -5.41
CA ARG A 295 2.06 -9.35 -5.65
C ARG A 295 3.58 -9.51 -5.73
N ASP A 296 4.32 -8.50 -6.19
CA ASP A 296 5.77 -8.54 -6.30
C ASP A 296 6.51 -8.21 -4.99
N VAL A 297 5.79 -7.76 -3.96
CA VAL A 297 6.35 -7.45 -2.65
C VAL A 297 6.41 -8.71 -1.80
N MET A 298 7.62 -9.24 -1.62
CA MET A 298 7.89 -10.34 -0.70
C MET A 298 7.98 -9.80 0.74
N PRO A 299 7.52 -10.56 1.76
CA PRO A 299 7.06 -11.95 1.69
C PRO A 299 5.55 -12.14 1.44
N HIS A 300 4.79 -11.06 1.21
CA HIS A 300 3.33 -11.08 1.26
C HIS A 300 2.64 -11.32 -0.10
N GLY A 301 3.35 -11.19 -1.23
CA GLY A 301 2.86 -11.55 -2.57
C GLY A 301 2.19 -12.93 -2.71
N PRO A 302 2.70 -14.00 -2.07
CA PRO A 302 2.03 -15.30 -1.97
C PRO A 302 0.61 -15.27 -1.39
N ALA A 303 0.22 -14.23 -0.65
CA ALA A 303 -1.14 -14.08 -0.14
C ALA A 303 -2.14 -13.87 -1.28
N LEU A 304 -1.82 -13.07 -2.30
CA LEU A 304 -2.66 -12.89 -3.48
C LEU A 304 -2.76 -14.18 -4.30
N ASP A 305 -1.66 -14.95 -4.42
CA ASP A 305 -1.70 -16.28 -5.05
C ASP A 305 -2.60 -17.25 -4.26
N CYS A 306 -2.58 -17.19 -2.92
CA CYS A 306 -3.46 -17.98 -2.06
C CYS A 306 -4.95 -17.60 -2.25
N LEU A 307 -5.28 -16.31 -2.33
CA LEU A 307 -6.63 -15.84 -2.63
C LEU A 307 -7.09 -16.35 -4.00
N ALA A 308 -6.25 -16.20 -5.03
CA ALA A 308 -6.54 -16.68 -6.38
C ALA A 308 -6.79 -18.20 -6.44
N ASP A 309 -5.92 -19.00 -5.81
CA ASP A 309 -6.09 -20.45 -5.74
C ASP A 309 -7.35 -20.86 -4.96
N ARG A 310 -7.64 -20.17 -3.85
CA ARG A 310 -8.86 -20.42 -3.05
C ARG A 310 -10.13 -20.16 -3.85
N MET A 311 -10.19 -19.03 -4.55
CA MET A 311 -11.32 -18.67 -5.42
C MET A 311 -11.50 -19.70 -6.55
N LYS A 312 -10.41 -20.07 -7.24
CA LYS A 312 -10.43 -21.11 -8.29
C LYS A 312 -10.97 -22.44 -7.80
N ARG A 313 -10.52 -22.91 -6.63
CA ARG A 313 -10.99 -24.18 -6.01
C ARG A 313 -12.49 -24.17 -5.66
N ARG A 314 -13.09 -22.98 -5.53
CA ARG A 314 -14.53 -22.79 -5.28
C ARG A 314 -15.32 -22.49 -6.55
N GLY A 315 -14.71 -22.69 -7.73
CA GLY A 315 -15.38 -22.54 -9.02
C GLY A 315 -15.45 -21.11 -9.55
N TRP A 316 -14.79 -20.14 -8.91
CA TRP A 316 -14.69 -18.78 -9.45
C TRP A 316 -13.72 -18.73 -10.63
N ALA A 317 -14.06 -17.98 -11.66
CA ALA A 317 -13.14 -17.69 -12.75
C ALA A 317 -12.23 -16.52 -12.35
N VAL A 318 -10.93 -16.78 -12.21
CA VAL A 318 -9.95 -15.78 -11.76
C VAL A 318 -9.15 -15.27 -12.96
N GLU A 319 -9.08 -13.95 -13.11
CA GLU A 319 -8.32 -13.29 -14.19
C GLU A 319 -6.81 -13.52 -14.01
N LYS A 320 -6.05 -13.39 -15.11
CA LYS A 320 -4.60 -13.54 -15.07
C LYS A 320 -3.98 -12.35 -14.31
N MET A 321 -3.41 -12.63 -13.14
CA MET A 321 -2.65 -11.62 -12.40
C MET A 321 -1.31 -11.35 -13.08
N LEU A 322 -0.97 -10.07 -13.22
CA LEU A 322 0.35 -9.59 -13.58
C LEU A 322 1.30 -9.67 -12.38
N ARG A 323 2.57 -9.36 -12.58
CA ARG A 323 3.57 -9.35 -11.50
C ARG A 323 3.36 -8.17 -10.54
N SER A 324 2.91 -7.03 -11.07
CA SER A 324 2.60 -5.79 -10.34
C SER A 324 1.17 -5.72 -9.80
N SER A 325 0.36 -6.78 -9.94
CA SER A 325 -1.04 -6.74 -9.50
C SER A 325 -1.16 -6.49 -8.00
N GLN A 326 -2.01 -5.52 -7.64
CA GLN A 326 -2.41 -5.21 -6.26
C GLN A 326 -3.60 -6.03 -5.77
N CYS A 327 -4.34 -6.66 -6.69
CA CYS A 327 -5.53 -7.42 -6.36
C CYS A 327 -5.70 -8.64 -7.26
N VAL A 328 -6.61 -9.52 -6.85
CA VAL A 328 -7.12 -10.62 -7.66
C VAL A 328 -8.51 -10.23 -8.16
N PHE A 329 -8.72 -10.25 -9.48
CA PHE A 329 -10.07 -10.17 -10.04
C PHE A 329 -10.66 -11.57 -10.19
N ALA A 330 -11.88 -11.75 -9.68
CA ALA A 330 -12.59 -13.02 -9.75
C ALA A 330 -14.06 -12.81 -10.15
N HIS A 331 -14.58 -13.71 -10.97
CA HIS A 331 -15.97 -13.73 -11.42
C HIS A 331 -16.71 -14.88 -10.78
N ARG A 332 -17.90 -14.56 -10.25
CA ARG A 332 -18.80 -15.49 -9.61
C ARG A 332 -19.19 -16.58 -10.62
N PRO A 333 -19.18 -17.87 -10.24
CA PRO A 333 -19.71 -18.91 -11.10
C PRO A 333 -21.17 -18.62 -11.45
N ALA A 334 -21.54 -18.72 -12.72
CA ALA A 334 -22.93 -18.60 -13.15
C ALA A 334 -23.77 -19.65 -12.40
N GLU A 335 -24.86 -19.22 -11.75
CA GLU A 335 -25.63 -20.06 -10.81
C GLU A 335 -26.34 -21.25 -11.46
N ASP A 336 -26.44 -21.28 -12.80
CA ASP A 336 -27.02 -22.39 -13.53
C ASP A 336 -26.10 -22.75 -14.68
N GLY A 337 -25.78 -24.05 -14.80
CA GLY A 337 -24.93 -24.65 -15.84
C GLY A 337 -25.42 -24.51 -17.28
N THR A 338 -26.10 -23.41 -17.61
CA THR A 338 -25.93 -22.76 -18.90
C THR A 338 -24.43 -22.54 -19.06
N PRO A 339 -23.74 -23.28 -19.96
CA PRO A 339 -22.35 -22.98 -20.27
C PRO A 339 -22.30 -21.49 -20.48
N ALA A 340 -21.39 -20.79 -19.77
CA ALA A 340 -21.10 -19.39 -20.03
C ALA A 340 -21.06 -19.28 -21.55
N GLU A 341 -22.06 -18.61 -22.13
CA GLU A 341 -22.17 -18.46 -23.57
C GLU A 341 -20.82 -17.90 -23.97
N GLU A 342 -20.05 -18.75 -24.64
CA GLU A 342 -18.64 -18.56 -24.92
C GLU A 342 -18.58 -17.17 -25.53
N LEU A 343 -18.09 -16.19 -24.77
CA LEU A 343 -18.10 -14.77 -25.15
C LEU A 343 -17.61 -14.78 -26.60
N PRO A 344 -18.48 -14.43 -27.57
CA PRO A 344 -18.17 -14.67 -28.97
C PRO A 344 -16.82 -14.01 -29.20
N ALA A 345 -15.87 -14.80 -29.70
CA ALA A 345 -14.55 -14.31 -30.10
C ALA A 345 -14.75 -12.95 -30.74
N ALA A 346 -14.09 -11.92 -30.18
CA ALA A 346 -14.33 -10.52 -30.47
C ALA A 346 -14.79 -10.35 -31.92
N PRO A 347 -16.05 -9.93 -32.17
CA PRO A 347 -16.59 -9.89 -33.52
C PRO A 347 -15.61 -9.10 -34.38
N ALA A 348 -15.11 -9.74 -35.43
CA ALA A 348 -14.07 -9.20 -36.31
C ALA A 348 -14.50 -7.88 -36.98
N GLU A 349 -15.77 -7.50 -36.86
CA GLU A 349 -16.28 -6.19 -37.22
C GLU A 349 -17.32 -5.76 -36.18
N LEU A 350 -17.03 -4.69 -35.44
CA LEU A 350 -18.01 -4.00 -34.59
C LEU A 350 -19.22 -3.64 -35.46
N PRO A 351 -20.47 -3.92 -35.04
CA PRO A 351 -21.64 -3.49 -35.78
C PRO A 351 -21.55 -1.98 -35.99
N ALA A 352 -21.67 -1.54 -37.25
CA ALA A 352 -21.72 -0.13 -37.60
C ALA A 352 -22.69 0.58 -36.67
N ALA A 353 -22.18 1.60 -35.97
CA ALA A 353 -22.82 2.38 -34.91
C ALA A 353 -24.36 2.28 -34.96
N ALA A 354 -24.92 1.51 -34.04
CA ALA A 354 -26.36 1.47 -33.87
C ALA A 354 -26.83 2.88 -33.50
N ASP A 355 -27.77 3.37 -34.30
CA ASP A 355 -28.47 4.65 -34.21
C ASP A 355 -29.41 4.63 -32.99
N VAL A 356 -28.85 4.59 -31.77
CA VAL A 356 -29.62 4.47 -30.52
C VAL A 356 -29.88 5.85 -29.91
N ASP A 357 -30.88 6.58 -30.41
CA ASP A 357 -31.49 7.76 -29.77
C ASP A 357 -30.53 8.84 -29.18
N GLY A 358 -29.29 8.94 -29.67
CA GLY A 358 -28.29 9.83 -29.08
C GLY A 358 -27.89 9.46 -27.64
N THR A 359 -28.01 8.19 -27.24
CA THR A 359 -27.54 7.64 -25.96
C THR A 359 -26.30 6.76 -26.15
N CYS A 360 -25.39 6.75 -25.17
CA CYS A 360 -24.29 5.78 -25.14
C CYS A 360 -24.74 4.40 -24.61
N LEU A 361 -23.82 3.43 -24.61
CA LEU A 361 -24.06 2.08 -24.07
C LEU A 361 -24.46 2.06 -22.57
N HIS A 362 -24.22 3.14 -21.84
CA HIS A 362 -24.62 3.30 -20.44
C HIS A 362 -25.94 4.09 -20.27
N GLY A 363 -26.65 4.40 -21.35
CA GLY A 363 -27.92 5.14 -21.32
C GLY A 363 -27.79 6.64 -21.01
N LYS A 364 -26.59 7.22 -21.17
CA LYS A 364 -26.32 8.65 -20.91
C LYS A 364 -26.38 9.45 -22.21
N HIS A 365 -26.81 10.70 -22.13
CA HIS A 365 -26.77 11.67 -23.23
C HIS A 365 -25.63 12.69 -23.03
N PRO A 366 -24.89 13.06 -24.09
CA PRO A 366 -23.93 14.13 -24.02
C PRO A 366 -24.64 15.48 -23.85
N ARG A 367 -24.06 16.36 -23.05
CA ARG A 367 -24.51 17.75 -22.93
C ARG A 367 -24.29 18.47 -24.26
N PRO A 368 -25.10 19.50 -24.58
CA PRO A 368 -24.92 20.27 -25.82
C PRO A 368 -23.57 20.98 -25.93
N ASP A 369 -22.90 21.24 -24.81
CA ASP A 369 -21.59 21.89 -24.69
C ASP A 369 -20.43 20.90 -24.54
N ALA A 370 -20.70 19.58 -24.52
CA ALA A 370 -19.65 18.56 -24.50
C ALA A 370 -18.89 18.54 -25.85
N SER A 371 -17.56 18.52 -25.79
CA SER A 371 -16.70 18.46 -26.98
C SER A 371 -16.62 17.03 -27.55
N GLY A 372 -16.38 16.91 -28.85
CA GLY A 372 -16.13 15.63 -29.53
C GLY A 372 -17.38 14.76 -29.78
N ASP A 373 -17.18 13.46 -29.97
CA ASP A 373 -18.23 12.45 -30.16
C ASP A 373 -18.13 11.34 -29.09
N PRO A 374 -18.51 11.65 -27.84
CA PRO A 374 -18.35 10.71 -26.73
C PRO A 374 -19.24 9.47 -26.84
N ILE A 375 -20.33 9.51 -27.62
CA ILE A 375 -21.19 8.34 -27.85
C ILE A 375 -20.42 7.30 -28.67
N THR A 376 -19.83 7.71 -29.79
CA THR A 376 -19.05 6.81 -30.65
C THR A 376 -17.83 6.24 -29.90
N TRP A 377 -17.14 7.07 -29.11
CA TRP A 377 -16.01 6.59 -28.29
C TRP A 377 -16.46 5.62 -27.21
N CYS A 378 -17.60 5.88 -26.56
CA CYS A 378 -18.16 4.97 -25.55
C CYS A 378 -18.53 3.60 -26.15
N ALA A 379 -18.94 3.56 -27.42
CA ALA A 379 -19.24 2.32 -28.12
C ALA A 379 -17.99 1.55 -28.60
N ARG A 380 -16.84 2.24 -28.75
CA ARG A 380 -15.59 1.67 -29.28
C ARG A 380 -14.57 1.31 -28.22
N LYS A 381 -14.66 1.88 -27.02
CA LYS A 381 -13.70 1.63 -25.93
C LYS A 381 -13.66 0.14 -25.58
N GLN A 382 -12.51 -0.34 -25.12
CA GLN A 382 -12.39 -1.72 -24.64
C GLN A 382 -13.22 -1.91 -23.35
N PRO A 383 -13.71 -3.13 -23.03
CA PRO A 383 -14.52 -3.37 -21.83
C PRO A 383 -13.86 -2.95 -20.51
N ASN A 384 -12.52 -3.02 -20.44
CA ASN A 384 -11.69 -2.63 -19.29
C ASN A 384 -11.08 -1.22 -19.43
N GLN A 385 -11.51 -0.43 -20.41
CA GLN A 385 -10.97 0.90 -20.66
C GLN A 385 -11.91 1.97 -20.10
N SER A 386 -11.35 2.85 -19.28
CA SER A 386 -12.03 4.02 -18.71
C SER A 386 -11.77 5.27 -19.54
N ALA A 387 -12.57 6.31 -19.32
CA ALA A 387 -12.39 7.65 -19.86
C ALA A 387 -12.04 8.61 -18.71
N GLY A 388 -11.14 9.55 -18.98
CA GLY A 388 -10.67 10.52 -17.99
C GLY A 388 -10.95 11.96 -18.41
N VAL A 389 -11.05 12.86 -17.43
CA VAL A 389 -10.98 14.32 -17.58
C VAL A 389 -9.59 14.77 -17.16
N TRP A 390 -8.91 15.55 -17.99
CA TRP A 390 -7.50 15.87 -17.90
C TRP A 390 -7.27 17.38 -17.90
N ASN A 391 -6.31 17.85 -17.13
CA ASN A 391 -5.73 19.19 -17.19
C ASN A 391 -4.19 19.09 -17.29
N ASP A 392 -3.48 20.20 -17.10
CA ASP A 392 -2.01 20.24 -17.08
C ASP A 392 -1.36 19.54 -15.88
N GLU A 393 -2.15 19.23 -14.84
CA GLU A 393 -1.71 18.47 -13.66
C GLU A 393 -1.96 16.95 -13.78
N GLY A 394 -2.70 16.50 -14.80
CA GLY A 394 -2.98 15.08 -15.05
C GLY A 394 -4.47 14.75 -15.08
N CYS A 395 -4.83 13.51 -14.71
CA CYS A 395 -6.21 13.03 -14.71
C CYS A 395 -6.97 13.53 -13.46
N ALA A 396 -7.87 14.50 -13.64
CA ALA A 396 -8.72 15.02 -12.57
C ALA A 396 -9.88 14.08 -12.19
N LEU A 397 -10.37 13.27 -13.13
CA LEU A 397 -11.50 12.35 -12.92
C LEU A 397 -11.42 11.16 -13.87
N ALA A 398 -11.62 9.94 -13.36
CA ALA A 398 -11.70 8.72 -14.16
C ALA A 398 -13.07 8.05 -14.02
N VAL A 399 -13.73 7.76 -15.14
CA VAL A 399 -15.07 7.13 -15.18
C VAL A 399 -15.17 6.10 -16.30
N ASP A 400 -16.06 5.12 -16.14
CA ASP A 400 -16.24 4.08 -17.16
C ASP A 400 -17.06 4.55 -18.37
N CYS A 401 -17.66 5.74 -18.37
CA CYS A 401 -18.47 6.22 -19.50
C CYS A 401 -17.85 7.45 -20.17
N CYS A 402 -17.53 7.38 -21.47
CA CYS A 402 -17.01 8.54 -22.21
C CYS A 402 -18.00 9.73 -22.25
N VAL A 403 -19.31 9.47 -22.25
CA VAL A 403 -20.33 10.54 -22.18
C VAL A 403 -20.34 11.21 -20.82
N GLU A 404 -20.09 10.46 -19.74
CA GLU A 404 -19.97 11.04 -18.40
C GLU A 404 -18.71 11.90 -18.31
N ALA A 405 -17.54 11.38 -18.71
CA ALA A 405 -16.29 12.14 -18.76
C ALA A 405 -16.43 13.43 -19.58
N ALA A 406 -17.06 13.36 -20.76
CA ALA A 406 -17.28 14.54 -21.59
C ALA A 406 -18.22 15.57 -20.95
N ASN A 407 -19.23 15.13 -20.21
CA ASN A 407 -20.15 16.01 -19.50
C ASN A 407 -19.48 16.69 -18.30
N ASP A 408 -18.66 15.95 -17.56
CA ASP A 408 -17.91 16.47 -16.42
C ASP A 408 -16.80 17.42 -16.88
N CYS A 409 -16.11 17.09 -17.98
CA CYS A 409 -15.16 17.98 -18.65
C CYS A 409 -15.81 19.31 -19.07
N ALA A 410 -17.01 19.28 -19.66
CA ALA A 410 -17.75 20.48 -20.00
C ALA A 410 -18.13 21.30 -18.75
N GLN A 411 -18.50 20.62 -17.65
CA GLN A 411 -18.80 21.28 -16.38
C GLN A 411 -17.56 21.93 -15.75
N TYR A 412 -16.42 21.23 -15.70
CA TYR A 412 -15.17 21.78 -15.16
C TYR A 412 -14.69 22.99 -15.95
N ASN A 413 -14.81 22.97 -17.28
CA ASN A 413 -14.50 24.15 -18.10
C ASN A 413 -15.41 25.36 -17.81
N VAL A 414 -16.69 25.13 -17.48
CA VAL A 414 -17.60 26.21 -17.05
C VAL A 414 -17.20 26.74 -15.67
N GLU A 415 -16.84 25.87 -14.73
CA GLU A 415 -16.43 26.23 -13.37
C GLU A 415 -15.09 26.98 -13.33
N ALA A 416 -14.16 26.62 -14.23
CA ALA A 416 -12.88 27.28 -14.41
C ALA A 416 -12.97 28.60 -15.21
N GLU A 417 -14.15 28.97 -15.71
CA GLU A 417 -14.36 30.10 -16.61
C GLU A 417 -13.47 30.04 -17.87
N ALA A 418 -13.13 28.82 -18.33
CA ALA A 418 -12.26 28.61 -19.47
C ALA A 418 -12.94 29.08 -20.77
N PRO A 419 -12.24 29.84 -21.64
CA PRO A 419 -12.82 30.27 -22.90
C PRO A 419 -13.04 29.06 -23.82
N ALA A 420 -14.17 29.02 -24.54
CA ALA A 420 -14.54 27.88 -25.39
C ALA A 420 -13.51 27.50 -26.49
N GLY A 421 -12.58 28.39 -26.83
CA GLY A 421 -11.50 28.13 -27.80
C GLY A 421 -10.18 27.65 -27.20
N ALA A 422 -10.06 27.61 -25.88
CA ALA A 422 -8.92 27.11 -25.14
C ALA A 422 -9.43 26.52 -23.82
N PRO A 423 -10.06 25.33 -23.87
CA PRO A 423 -10.53 24.67 -22.65
C PRO A 423 -9.33 24.36 -21.75
N GLU A 424 -9.53 24.46 -20.44
CA GLU A 424 -8.53 24.06 -19.44
C GLU A 424 -8.59 22.55 -19.20
N PHE A 425 -9.78 21.97 -19.34
CA PHE A 425 -10.00 20.54 -19.20
C PHE A 425 -10.32 19.90 -20.55
N GLU A 426 -9.77 18.72 -20.80
CA GLU A 426 -10.08 17.89 -21.95
C GLU A 426 -10.51 16.50 -21.48
N TRP A 427 -11.35 15.79 -22.24
CA TRP A 427 -11.67 14.40 -21.93
C TRP A 427 -11.04 13.48 -22.97
N ALA A 428 -10.50 12.34 -22.53
CA ALA A 428 -9.84 11.37 -23.38
C ALA A 428 -10.04 9.94 -22.85
N LEU A 429 -9.83 8.93 -23.70
CA LEU A 429 -9.72 7.56 -23.23
C LEU A 429 -8.42 7.38 -22.44
N MET A 430 -8.48 6.60 -21.36
CA MET A 430 -7.29 6.27 -20.58
C MET A 430 -6.55 5.09 -21.21
N CYS A 431 -5.22 5.06 -21.04
CA CYS A 431 -4.44 3.89 -21.40
C CYS A 431 -4.81 2.71 -20.48
N THR A 432 -4.98 1.52 -21.06
CA THR A 432 -5.37 0.31 -20.29
C THR A 432 -4.25 -0.25 -19.42
N GLU A 433 -3.01 0.17 -19.66
CA GLU A 433 -1.83 -0.27 -18.92
C GLU A 433 -1.31 0.81 -17.95
N HIS A 434 -1.53 2.09 -18.25
CA HIS A 434 -1.01 3.23 -17.49
C HIS A 434 -2.15 4.22 -17.23
N GLU A 435 -2.86 4.05 -16.12
CA GLU A 435 -4.06 4.83 -15.79
C GLU A 435 -3.80 6.34 -15.64
N GLU A 436 -2.54 6.73 -15.43
CA GLU A 436 -2.13 8.14 -15.34
C GLU A 436 -1.89 8.80 -16.71
N GLN A 437 -2.14 8.11 -17.83
CA GLN A 437 -1.88 8.65 -19.17
C GLN A 437 -3.07 8.47 -20.14
N MET A 438 -3.23 9.44 -21.05
CA MET A 438 -4.18 9.35 -22.16
C MET A 438 -3.78 8.23 -23.13
N LEU A 439 -4.75 7.52 -23.70
CA LEU A 439 -4.51 6.39 -24.60
C LEU A 439 -3.62 6.75 -25.81
N ASP A 440 -3.80 7.94 -26.36
CA ASP A 440 -3.09 8.43 -27.54
C ASP A 440 -1.83 9.24 -27.23
N ALA A 441 -1.57 9.55 -25.96
CA ALA A 441 -0.36 10.24 -25.49
C ALA A 441 0.40 9.45 -24.41
N CYS A 442 0.18 8.13 -24.32
CA CYS A 442 0.84 7.27 -23.35
C CYS A 442 2.32 7.06 -23.70
N GLU A 443 3.20 7.73 -22.96
CA GLU A 443 4.66 7.64 -23.08
C GLU A 443 5.17 6.22 -22.83
N GLU A 444 4.63 5.52 -21.83
CA GLU A 444 5.06 4.16 -21.49
C GLU A 444 4.72 3.14 -22.59
N CYS A 445 3.63 3.37 -23.33
CA CYS A 445 3.27 2.58 -24.50
C CYS A 445 3.89 3.10 -25.82
N ASN A 446 4.66 4.21 -25.78
CA ASN A 446 5.11 4.96 -26.96
C ASN A 446 3.97 5.31 -27.93
N ALA A 447 2.80 5.65 -27.39
CA ALA A 447 1.68 6.12 -28.19
C ALA A 447 2.00 7.54 -28.69
N MET A 448 1.97 7.72 -30.01
CA MET A 448 2.11 9.05 -30.61
C MET A 448 0.74 9.73 -30.70
N PRO A 449 0.65 11.00 -30.23
CA PRO A 449 -0.56 11.82 -30.34
C PRO A 449 -1.09 11.81 -31.77
N ALA A 450 -2.41 11.83 -31.93
CA ALA A 450 -3.03 11.77 -33.24
C ALA A 450 -2.58 12.92 -34.17
N GLU A 451 -2.26 14.08 -33.60
CA GLU A 451 -1.76 15.27 -34.29
C GLU A 451 -0.33 15.14 -34.83
N ASP A 452 0.50 14.32 -34.19
CA ASP A 452 1.87 14.02 -34.61
C ASP A 452 1.95 12.86 -35.62
N ARG A 453 0.83 12.16 -35.83
CA ARG A 453 0.77 11.13 -36.87
C ARG A 453 0.87 11.79 -38.24
N CYS A 454 1.77 11.28 -39.07
CA CYS A 454 1.95 11.74 -40.45
C CYS A 454 0.58 11.81 -41.18
N LYS A 455 0.19 13.04 -41.57
CA LYS A 455 -1.09 13.34 -42.23
C LYS A 455 -1.29 12.56 -43.53
N GLU A 456 -0.20 12.12 -44.16
CA GLU A 456 -0.24 11.38 -45.40
C GLU A 456 -0.53 9.88 -45.22
N CYS A 457 -0.31 9.29 -44.03
CA CYS A 457 -0.47 7.85 -43.83
C CYS A 457 -1.62 7.43 -42.93
N ALA A 458 -2.34 8.37 -42.30
CA ALA A 458 -3.49 8.10 -41.42
C ALA A 458 -3.22 6.98 -40.38
N GLY A 459 -1.98 6.88 -39.88
CA GLY A 459 -1.57 5.85 -38.91
C GLY A 459 -1.36 4.43 -39.46
N THR A 460 -1.46 4.19 -40.77
CA THR A 460 -1.20 2.87 -41.39
C THR A 460 0.26 2.62 -41.77
N GLY A 461 1.14 3.60 -41.52
CA GLY A 461 2.57 3.56 -41.84
C GLY A 461 2.83 3.78 -43.32
N CYS A 462 3.30 4.97 -43.71
CA CYS A 462 3.94 5.16 -45.01
C CYS A 462 5.41 4.75 -44.93
N HIS A 463 6.02 4.49 -46.09
CA HIS A 463 7.45 4.14 -46.21
C HIS A 463 8.37 5.14 -45.48
N TRP A 464 7.96 6.40 -45.31
CA TRP A 464 8.76 7.42 -44.63
C TRP A 464 8.70 7.37 -43.09
N CYS A 465 7.69 6.73 -42.49
CA CYS A 465 7.48 6.76 -41.03
C CYS A 465 7.65 5.41 -40.33
N HIS A 466 8.02 4.36 -41.07
CA HIS A 466 8.29 3.07 -40.46
C HIS A 466 9.77 2.99 -40.04
N TRP A 467 10.01 3.19 -38.73
CA TRP A 467 11.24 2.78 -38.02
C TRP A 467 12.50 3.63 -38.28
N THR A 468 12.72 4.69 -37.48
CA THR A 468 14.06 5.31 -37.32
C THR A 468 14.76 4.87 -36.03
N GLY A 469 14.37 3.70 -35.52
CA GLY A 469 15.09 2.95 -34.50
C GLY A 469 16.06 1.91 -35.07
N GLU A 470 16.63 2.11 -36.27
CA GLU A 470 17.86 1.41 -36.69
C GLU A 470 18.49 2.10 -37.90
N GLN A 471 19.80 2.30 -37.83
CA GLN A 471 20.63 2.96 -38.85
C GLN A 471 20.49 2.28 -40.22
N GLN A 472 20.43 3.07 -41.30
CA GLN A 472 20.98 2.62 -42.58
C GLN A 472 22.24 3.41 -42.94
N PRO A 473 23.31 2.71 -43.38
CA PRO A 473 24.49 3.32 -43.95
C PRO A 473 24.20 3.74 -45.40
N GLU A 474 25.00 4.68 -45.91
CA GLU A 474 24.99 5.20 -47.29
C GLU A 474 24.13 6.45 -47.56
N GLN A 475 24.59 7.59 -47.04
CA GLN A 475 24.73 8.77 -47.88
C GLN A 475 26.16 9.29 -47.77
N ALA A 476 26.99 8.77 -48.66
CA ALA A 476 28.22 9.42 -49.05
C ALA A 476 27.87 10.55 -50.04
N GLU A 477 27.66 11.75 -49.54
CA GLU A 477 27.94 12.98 -50.30
C GLU A 477 28.74 13.92 -49.40
N ALA A 478 29.90 14.30 -49.93
CA ALA A 478 30.78 15.29 -49.37
C ALA A 478 30.09 16.66 -49.39
N ASP A 479 30.23 17.43 -48.31
CA ASP A 479 30.80 18.77 -48.38
C ASP A 479 31.05 19.35 -46.98
N ASP A 480 32.23 19.95 -46.87
CA ASP A 480 32.66 21.02 -45.97
C ASP A 480 31.83 21.32 -44.72
N GLU A 481 32.37 20.97 -43.55
CA GLU A 481 32.39 21.88 -42.39
C GLU A 481 33.48 21.46 -41.39
N GLN A 482 34.71 21.71 -41.79
CA GLN A 482 35.90 21.62 -40.95
C GLN A 482 36.24 23.00 -40.36
N THR A 483 35.38 23.65 -39.57
CA THR A 483 35.73 24.90 -38.86
C THR A 483 34.79 25.30 -37.69
N VAL A 484 34.53 24.47 -36.65
CA VAL A 484 33.98 25.03 -35.36
C VAL A 484 34.38 24.25 -34.08
N VAL A 485 35.33 23.31 -34.09
CA VAL A 485 35.65 22.48 -32.89
C VAL A 485 37.08 22.71 -32.33
N GLU A 486 37.75 23.80 -32.70
CA GLU A 486 39.06 24.16 -32.13
C GLU A 486 39.08 25.51 -31.37
N THR A 487 37.95 25.98 -30.83
CA THR A 487 37.93 27.24 -30.05
C THR A 487 37.46 27.12 -28.59
N GLU A 488 36.87 26.00 -28.15
CA GLU A 488 36.43 25.87 -26.74
C GLU A 488 37.25 24.92 -25.86
N LEU A 489 38.26 24.24 -26.42
CA LEU A 489 39.21 23.41 -25.65
C LEU A 489 40.51 24.15 -25.27
N GLY A 490 40.60 25.45 -25.55
CA GLY A 490 41.75 26.30 -25.22
C GLY A 490 41.65 27.07 -23.90
N GLU A 491 40.47 27.21 -23.29
CA GLU A 491 40.27 28.08 -22.11
C GLU A 491 40.22 27.36 -20.75
N SER A 492 40.34 26.04 -20.71
CA SER A 492 40.29 25.26 -19.45
C SER A 492 41.63 24.65 -19.01
N VAL A 493 42.73 24.90 -19.72
CA VAL A 493 44.07 24.37 -19.39
C VAL A 493 45.04 25.44 -18.84
N GLU A 494 44.67 26.73 -18.85
CA GLU A 494 45.57 27.82 -18.43
C GLU A 494 45.36 28.33 -16.98
N VAL A 495 44.77 27.52 -16.09
CA VAL A 495 44.59 27.88 -14.65
C VAL A 495 45.21 26.87 -13.67
N VAL A 496 45.96 25.86 -14.13
CA VAL A 496 46.55 24.82 -13.25
C VAL A 496 48.09 24.90 -13.11
N GLU A 497 48.77 25.90 -13.66
CA GLU A 497 50.20 26.10 -13.41
C GLU A 497 50.51 27.44 -12.73
N GLN A 498 50.11 27.57 -11.45
CA GLN A 498 50.74 28.51 -10.51
C GLN A 498 50.36 28.23 -9.04
N ALA A 499 50.98 27.21 -8.44
CA ALA A 499 51.24 27.19 -6.99
C ALA A 499 52.33 26.16 -6.65
N ALA A 500 53.55 26.66 -6.51
CA ALA A 500 54.68 25.89 -6.02
C ALA A 500 54.53 25.56 -4.53
N VAL A 501 54.88 24.32 -4.18
CA VAL A 501 55.64 23.88 -2.99
C VAL A 501 55.43 24.68 -1.70
N VAL A 502 54.60 24.15 -0.79
CA VAL A 502 54.91 24.06 0.66
C VAL A 502 54.15 22.87 1.25
N GLY A 503 54.84 22.01 2.00
CA GLY A 503 54.25 20.86 2.68
C GLY A 503 53.19 21.23 3.73
N GLY A 504 52.27 20.31 3.97
CA GLY A 504 51.27 20.47 5.02
C GLY A 504 50.21 19.39 5.01
N THR A 505 50.27 18.55 6.03
CA THR A 505 49.24 17.65 6.57
C THR A 505 47.78 18.05 6.29
N TRP A 506 47.00 17.12 5.72
CA TRP A 506 45.54 17.19 5.77
C TRP A 506 45.06 16.90 7.19
N ARG A 507 44.54 17.96 7.83
CA ARG A 507 43.69 17.87 9.03
C ARG A 507 42.23 17.83 8.58
N GLY A 508 41.47 16.92 9.19
CA GLY A 508 40.02 16.88 9.08
C GLY A 508 39.38 18.18 9.53
N GLY A 509 38.30 18.54 8.85
CA GLY A 509 37.45 19.68 9.17
C GLY A 509 36.89 19.57 10.57
N TRP A 510 37.01 20.67 11.31
CA TRP A 510 36.57 20.85 12.67
C TRP A 510 35.04 20.97 12.75
N ILE A 511 34.44 20.17 13.63
CA ILE A 511 33.12 20.44 14.22
C ILE A 511 33.29 21.61 15.20
N ALA A 512 32.33 22.52 15.15
CA ALA A 512 32.28 23.73 15.96
C ALA A 512 32.33 23.43 17.46
N SER A 513 33.14 24.24 18.15
CA SER A 513 33.42 24.23 19.57
C SER A 513 32.16 24.47 20.42
N THR A 514 31.73 23.44 21.16
CA THR A 514 30.96 23.63 22.39
C THR A 514 31.86 23.21 23.55
N PRO A 515 32.21 24.08 24.51
CA PRO A 515 33.03 23.67 25.65
C PRO A 515 32.21 22.73 26.55
N PRO A 516 32.74 21.55 26.93
CA PRO A 516 32.05 20.67 27.88
C PRO A 516 32.05 21.27 29.29
N PRO A 517 31.02 20.96 30.10
CA PRO A 517 30.98 21.37 31.50
C PRO A 517 32.15 20.74 32.26
N VAL A 518 32.81 21.56 33.07
CA VAL A 518 33.86 21.13 34.01
C VAL A 518 33.18 20.34 35.12
N GLY A 519 33.39 19.02 35.21
CA GLY A 519 32.84 18.29 36.35
C GLY A 519 33.04 16.78 36.43
N ASP A 520 32.86 16.01 35.35
CA ASP A 520 32.72 14.55 35.50
C ASP A 520 33.61 13.75 34.54
N GLU A 521 34.42 12.86 35.12
CA GLU A 521 35.29 11.92 34.42
C GLU A 521 34.42 10.87 33.69
N LEU A 522 34.45 10.86 32.36
CA LEU A 522 33.58 10.00 31.55
C LEU A 522 34.08 8.54 31.45
N PHE A 523 35.28 8.22 31.97
CA PHE A 523 35.81 6.86 31.98
C PHE A 523 36.71 6.63 33.20
N ASP A 524 36.16 5.96 34.21
CA ASP A 524 36.93 5.37 35.31
C ASP A 524 37.48 4.02 34.85
N LEU A 525 38.68 4.03 34.24
CA LEU A 525 39.38 2.81 33.86
C LEU A 525 40.21 2.35 35.06
N ASP A 526 39.57 1.49 35.86
CA ASP A 526 40.19 0.79 36.97
C ASP A 526 41.46 0.07 36.50
N GLN A 527 42.60 0.41 37.11
CA GLN A 527 43.92 -0.13 36.79
C GLN A 527 44.10 -1.56 37.33
N GLY A 528 43.24 -2.48 36.88
CA GLY A 528 43.33 -3.90 37.16
C GLY A 528 44.18 -4.62 36.12
N GLU A 529 45.29 -5.20 36.57
CA GLU A 529 46.20 -6.05 35.81
C GLU A 529 45.45 -7.16 35.04
N GLY A 530 45.38 -7.05 33.71
CA GLY A 530 44.79 -8.06 32.84
C GLY A 530 45.63 -8.22 31.57
N GLU A 531 46.34 -9.34 31.47
CA GLU A 531 47.15 -9.76 30.32
C GLU A 531 46.32 -9.77 29.02
N GLN A 532 46.65 -8.90 28.06
CA GLN A 532 46.15 -9.01 26.70
C GLN A 532 47.08 -9.94 25.90
N GLY A 533 46.65 -11.20 25.80
CA GLY A 533 47.27 -12.23 24.97
C GLY A 533 47.13 -11.95 23.47
N ALA A 534 48.20 -12.27 22.76
CA ALA A 534 48.40 -12.13 21.32
C ALA A 534 47.36 -12.88 20.47
N LEU A 535 46.90 -12.23 19.40
CA LEU A 535 46.11 -12.85 18.35
C LEU A 535 46.48 -12.24 16.99
N PHE A 536 47.69 -12.52 16.50
CA PHE A 536 48.04 -12.57 15.07
C PHE A 536 49.38 -13.32 14.90
N GLU A 537 49.29 -14.63 14.63
CA GLU A 537 50.19 -15.39 13.73
C GLU A 537 49.34 -16.37 12.92
#